data_AF-A0A518B996-F1
#
_entry.id   AF-A0A518B996-F1
#
_cell.length_a   1.000
_cell.length_b   1.000
_cell.length_c   1.000
_cell.angle_alpha   90.00
_cell.angle_beta   90.00
_cell.angle_gamma   90.00
#
_symmetry.space_group_name_H-M   'P 1'
#
loop_
_entity.id
_entity.type
_entity.pdbx_description
1 polymer ?
#
loop_
_entity_poly.entity_id
_entity_poly.type
_entity_poly.pdbx_seq_one_letter_code
_entity_poly.pdbx_strand_id
1 'polypeptide(L)'
;MSSPKDSYSCSIDVTPAMSGESPLLPAPSQEMTDLLRELVSGQRELIKLNREQVQHARRTEERYQQQVKSQRQEFERWVGDNHTLVGRCHEARDTVCRLLGDTLGELVEFVDEHDENLFDSDYVRTDLVDRFGALLNHLSSMYGLLKKMAVVDQPPIEAEEPHERS
;
A
#
# COMPACT_ATOMS: atom_id res chain seq x y z
N MET A 1 17.22 21.84 -42.72
CA MET A 1 16.14 20.83 -42.67
C MET A 1 15.32 21.15 -41.43
N SER A 2 14.25 21.93 -41.61
CA SER A 2 13.51 22.57 -40.53
C SER A 2 12.08 22.08 -40.61
N SER A 3 11.66 21.23 -39.67
CA SER A 3 10.30 20.74 -39.58
C SER A 3 9.41 21.78 -38.88
N PRO A 4 8.25 22.12 -39.44
CA PRO A 4 7.36 23.12 -38.86
C PRO A 4 6.66 22.57 -37.60
N LYS A 5 6.54 23.44 -36.59
CA LYS A 5 5.70 23.24 -35.41
C LYS A 5 4.25 23.47 -35.82
N ASP A 6 3.45 22.42 -35.89
CA ASP A 6 2.01 22.54 -36.05
C ASP A 6 1.42 23.14 -34.77
N SER A 7 1.23 24.46 -34.81
CA SER A 7 0.47 25.21 -33.83
C SER A 7 -1.00 24.96 -34.13
N TYR A 8 -1.64 24.08 -33.36
CA TYR A 8 -3.08 23.87 -33.42
C TYR A 8 -3.78 25.10 -32.82
N SER A 9 -3.95 26.18 -33.59
CA SER A 9 -4.88 27.26 -33.25
C SER A 9 -6.25 26.88 -33.78
N CYS A 10 -7.15 26.46 -32.90
CA CYS A 10 -8.56 26.38 -33.22
C CYS A 10 -9.15 27.79 -33.09
N SER A 11 -9.22 28.52 -34.22
CA SER A 11 -10.01 29.75 -34.32
C SER A 11 -11.46 29.37 -34.49
N ILE A 12 -12.31 29.77 -33.55
CA ILE A 12 -13.76 29.64 -33.65
C ILE A 12 -14.24 30.82 -34.50
N ASP A 13 -14.59 30.56 -35.75
CA ASP A 13 -15.33 31.49 -36.59
C ASP A 13 -16.76 31.61 -36.04
N VAL A 14 -17.08 32.77 -35.45
CA VAL A 14 -18.46 33.14 -35.11
C VAL A 14 -19.06 33.82 -36.34
N THR A 15 -19.64 33.02 -37.23
CA THR A 15 -20.55 33.55 -38.25
C THR A 15 -21.75 34.21 -37.57
N PRO A 16 -22.06 35.50 -37.82
CA PRO A 16 -23.30 36.08 -37.36
C PRO A 16 -24.42 35.46 -38.19
N ALA A 17 -25.14 34.50 -37.60
CA ALA A 17 -26.35 34.00 -38.18
C ALA A 17 -27.32 35.18 -38.34
N MET A 18 -27.70 35.42 -39.59
CA MET A 18 -28.78 36.31 -40.00
C MET A 18 -29.99 36.10 -39.08
N SER A 19 -30.67 37.20 -38.74
CA SER A 19 -31.95 37.23 -38.03
C SER A 19 -32.93 36.25 -38.67
N GLY A 20 -33.01 35.06 -38.08
CA GLY A 20 -33.94 34.00 -38.39
C GLY A 20 -34.26 33.35 -37.07
N GLU A 21 -35.52 33.47 -36.66
CA GLU A 21 -36.09 32.97 -35.42
C GLU A 21 -35.43 31.66 -34.98
N SER A 22 -34.59 31.71 -33.94
CA SER A 22 -34.11 30.49 -33.29
C SER A 22 -35.33 29.64 -32.97
N PRO A 23 -35.35 28.34 -33.30
CA PRO A 23 -36.30 27.44 -32.69
C PRO A 23 -36.06 27.55 -31.19
N LEU A 24 -36.95 28.24 -30.48
CA LEU A 24 -36.96 28.29 -29.05
C LEU A 24 -37.06 26.83 -28.62
N LEU A 25 -35.95 26.27 -28.14
CA LEU A 25 -36.00 25.03 -27.38
C LEU A 25 -37.10 25.24 -26.34
N PRO A 26 -38.10 24.35 -26.25
CA PRO A 26 -39.13 24.50 -25.23
C PRO A 26 -38.42 24.66 -23.89
N ALA A 27 -38.75 25.72 -23.16
CA ALA A 27 -38.15 25.99 -21.87
C ALA A 27 -38.17 24.68 -21.06
N PRO A 28 -37.02 24.24 -20.51
CA PRO A 28 -36.99 23.00 -19.76
C PRO A 28 -38.10 23.08 -18.71
N SER A 29 -38.91 22.02 -18.61
CA SER A 29 -39.98 21.97 -17.63
C SER A 29 -39.40 22.33 -16.27
N GLN A 30 -40.14 23.13 -15.49
CA GLN A 30 -39.71 23.56 -14.15
C GLN A 30 -39.15 22.38 -13.34
N GLU A 31 -39.81 21.23 -13.45
CA GLU A 31 -39.42 19.94 -12.87
C GLU A 31 -38.03 19.45 -13.32
N MET A 32 -37.69 19.56 -14.61
CA MET A 32 -36.35 19.22 -15.12
C MET A 32 -35.29 20.15 -14.53
N THR A 33 -35.59 21.44 -14.40
CA THR A 33 -34.64 22.39 -13.80
C THR A 33 -34.44 22.17 -12.31
N ASP A 34 -35.49 21.74 -11.60
CA ASP A 34 -35.44 21.41 -10.18
C ASP A 34 -34.64 20.12 -9.93
N LEU A 35 -34.86 19.08 -10.75
CA LEU A 35 -34.08 17.84 -10.73
C LEU A 35 -32.59 18.08 -11.00
N LEU A 36 -32.26 18.92 -11.99
CA LEU A 36 -30.86 19.27 -12.29
C LEU A 36 -30.21 20.04 -11.14
N ARG A 37 -30.95 20.91 -10.44
CA ARG A 37 -30.45 21.60 -9.23
C ARG A 37 -30.21 20.64 -8.08
N GLU A 38 -31.13 19.70 -7.86
CA GLU A 38 -30.99 18.67 -6.84
C GLU A 38 -29.78 17.76 -7.14
N LEU A 39 -29.62 17.33 -8.38
CA LEU A 39 -28.46 16.55 -8.82
C LEU A 39 -27.15 17.31 -8.61
N VAL A 40 -27.09 18.59 -8.98
CA VAL A 40 -25.91 19.43 -8.75
C VAL A 40 -25.63 19.61 -7.26
N SER A 41 -26.67 19.73 -6.44
CA SER A 41 -26.53 19.77 -4.97
C SER A 41 -25.93 18.46 -4.43
N GLY A 42 -26.46 17.32 -4.86
CA GLY A 42 -25.93 16.00 -4.48
C GLY A 42 -24.48 15.81 -4.95
N GLN A 43 -24.13 16.24 -6.15
CA GLN A 43 -22.75 16.20 -6.63
C GLN A 43 -21.79 17.06 -5.79
N ARG A 44 -22.23 18.23 -5.32
CA ARG A 44 -21.41 19.08 -4.45
C ARG A 44 -21.15 18.42 -3.10
N GLU A 45 -22.16 17.77 -2.53
CA GLU A 45 -22.02 17.03 -1.28
C GLU A 45 -21.09 15.82 -1.44
N LEU A 46 -21.22 15.07 -2.53
CA LEU A 46 -20.31 13.96 -2.85
C LEU A 46 -18.86 14.44 -3.00
N ILE A 47 -18.63 15.55 -3.69
CA ILE A 47 -17.28 16.14 -3.83
C ILE A 47 -16.72 16.54 -2.45
N LYS A 48 -17.56 17.09 -1.58
CA LYS A 48 -17.16 17.47 -0.22
C LYS A 48 -16.73 16.24 0.60
N LEU A 49 -17.56 15.20 0.63
CA LEU A 49 -17.26 13.96 1.34
C LEU A 49 -16.01 13.28 0.79
N ASN A 50 -15.84 13.26 -0.53
CA ASN A 50 -14.65 12.68 -1.15
C ASN A 50 -13.37 13.43 -0.74
N ARG A 51 -13.42 14.77 -0.69
CA ARG A 51 -12.31 15.59 -0.18
C ARG A 51 -12.00 15.29 1.28
N GLU A 52 -13.02 15.16 2.12
CA GLU A 52 -12.85 14.79 3.53
C GLU A 52 -12.20 13.41 3.66
N GLN A 53 -12.66 12.41 2.90
CA GLN A 53 -12.07 11.07 2.88
C GLN A 53 -10.60 11.09 2.45
N VAL A 54 -10.25 11.86 1.42
CA VAL A 54 -8.85 12.03 0.99
C VAL A 54 -8.02 12.69 2.09
N GLN A 55 -8.56 13.69 2.80
CA GLN A 55 -7.86 14.31 3.93
C GLN A 55 -7.66 13.32 5.08
N HIS A 56 -8.65 12.49 5.40
CA HIS A 56 -8.52 11.44 6.40
C HIS A 56 -7.45 10.42 6.00
N ALA A 57 -7.45 9.97 4.74
CA ALA A 57 -6.43 9.05 4.23
C ALA A 57 -5.02 9.64 4.36
N ARG A 58 -4.84 10.93 3.99
CA ARG A 58 -3.55 11.63 4.14
C ARG A 58 -3.09 11.68 5.60
N ARG A 59 -3.96 12.05 6.54
CA ARG A 59 -3.60 12.10 7.97
C ARG A 59 -3.21 10.73 8.52
N THR A 60 -3.91 9.67 8.11
CA THR A 60 -3.57 8.30 8.52
C THR A 60 -2.21 7.89 7.97
N GLU A 61 -1.94 8.18 6.70
CA GLU A 61 -0.64 7.92 6.07
C GLU A 61 0.48 8.70 6.76
N GLU A 62 0.29 9.99 7.03
CA GLU A 62 1.27 10.81 7.74
C GLU A 62 1.60 10.25 9.13
N ARG A 63 0.59 9.82 9.89
CA ARG A 63 0.79 9.18 11.21
C ARG A 63 1.54 7.86 11.08
N TYR A 64 1.18 7.04 10.10
CA TYR A 64 1.86 5.78 9.83
C TYR A 64 3.34 6.01 9.51
N GLN A 65 3.63 6.94 8.60
CA GLN A 65 5.00 7.31 8.23
C GLN A 65 5.80 7.84 9.43
N GLN A 66 5.21 8.68 10.27
CA GLN A 66 5.86 9.16 11.50
C GLN A 66 6.15 8.02 12.47
N GLN A 67 5.20 7.11 12.66
CA GLN A 67 5.36 5.94 13.53
C GLN A 67 6.48 5.02 13.03
N VAL A 68 6.54 4.75 11.72
CA VAL A 68 7.60 3.94 11.10
C VAL A 68 8.96 4.60 11.28
N LYS A 69 9.07 5.92 11.08
CA LYS A 69 10.31 6.67 11.30
C LYS A 69 10.78 6.62 12.76
N SER A 70 9.86 6.81 13.72
CA SER A 70 10.19 6.75 15.15
C SER A 70 10.71 5.37 15.55
N GLN A 71 10.00 4.30 15.13
CA GLN A 71 10.44 2.93 15.38
C GLN A 71 11.82 2.68 14.77
N ARG A 72 12.07 3.13 13.53
CA ARG A 72 13.38 2.99 12.88
C ARG A 72 14.49 3.63 13.71
N GLN A 73 14.29 4.85 14.19
CA GLN A 73 15.29 5.57 15.00
C GLN A 73 15.57 4.87 16.34
N GLU A 74 14.55 4.32 16.99
CA GLU A 74 14.73 3.52 18.22
C GLU A 74 15.56 2.27 17.95
N PHE A 75 15.29 1.59 16.84
CA PHE A 75 16.05 0.41 16.45
C PHE A 75 17.48 0.72 16.03
N GLU A 76 17.73 1.84 15.35
CA GLU A 76 19.09 2.31 15.03
C GLU A 76 19.91 2.51 16.30
N ARG A 77 19.32 3.14 17.32
CA ARG A 77 19.97 3.31 18.64
C ARG A 77 20.22 1.96 19.30
N TRP A 78 19.22 1.08 19.32
CA TRP A 78 19.34 -0.22 19.96
C TRP A 78 20.41 -1.11 19.30
N VAL A 79 20.48 -1.13 17.97
CA VAL A 79 21.53 -1.85 17.23
C VAL A 79 22.90 -1.24 17.51
N GLY A 80 23.01 0.10 17.55
CA GLY A 80 24.26 0.78 17.93
C GLY A 80 24.76 0.40 19.33
N ASP A 81 23.84 0.24 20.28
CA ASP A 81 24.16 -0.20 21.65
C ASP A 81 24.48 -1.71 21.73
N ASN A 82 24.04 -2.51 20.75
CA ASN A 82 24.17 -3.96 20.68
C ASN A 82 25.02 -4.41 19.48
N HIS A 83 26.29 -4.01 19.47
CA HIS A 83 27.26 -4.29 18.40
C HIS A 83 27.39 -5.78 18.00
N THR A 84 27.07 -6.73 18.90
CA THR A 84 27.12 -8.18 18.62
C THR A 84 26.03 -8.67 17.68
N LEU A 85 25.03 -7.83 17.39
CA LEU A 85 23.90 -8.12 16.50
C LEU A 85 24.08 -7.53 15.10
N VAL A 86 25.04 -6.61 14.93
CA VAL A 86 25.33 -5.95 13.65
C VAL A 86 25.76 -6.99 12.61
N GLY A 87 25.14 -6.97 11.43
CA GLY A 87 25.33 -7.89 10.33
C GLY A 87 24.66 -9.26 10.51
N ARG A 88 24.17 -9.60 11.71
CA ARG A 88 23.60 -10.93 12.03
C ARG A 88 22.09 -10.97 11.93
N CYS A 89 21.41 -9.82 11.90
CA CYS A 89 19.96 -9.79 11.77
C CYS A 89 19.49 -10.31 10.41
N HIS A 90 20.29 -10.13 9.34
CA HIS A 90 20.01 -10.72 8.02
C HIS A 90 20.09 -12.25 8.05
N GLU A 91 21.14 -12.82 8.65
CA GLU A 91 21.31 -14.28 8.75
C GLU A 91 20.21 -14.93 9.59
N ALA A 92 19.87 -14.32 10.73
CA ALA A 92 18.79 -14.78 11.59
C ALA A 92 17.44 -14.67 10.88
N ARG A 93 17.17 -13.56 10.17
CA ARG A 93 15.95 -13.37 9.36
C ARG A 93 15.81 -14.48 8.33
N ASP A 94 16.87 -14.77 7.58
CA ASP A 94 16.81 -15.77 6.49
C ASP A 94 16.62 -17.18 7.05
N THR A 95 17.23 -17.48 8.19
CA THR A 95 17.04 -18.78 8.86
C THR A 95 15.60 -18.95 9.35
N VAL A 96 15.02 -17.92 9.98
CA VAL A 96 13.61 -17.96 10.41
C VAL A 96 12.67 -18.00 9.20
N CYS A 97 12.99 -17.33 8.09
CA CYS A 97 12.20 -17.39 6.86
C CYS A 97 12.17 -18.79 6.25
N ARG A 98 13.30 -19.51 6.26
CA ARG A 98 13.34 -20.92 5.81
C ARG A 98 12.51 -21.81 6.72
N LEU A 99 12.68 -21.70 8.03
CA LEU A 99 11.90 -22.47 9.00
C LEU A 99 10.38 -22.23 8.86
N LEU A 100 9.96 -20.98 8.66
CA LEU A 100 8.55 -20.65 8.41
C LEU A 100 8.05 -21.31 7.11
N GLY A 101 8.88 -21.36 6.07
CA GLY A 101 8.57 -22.06 4.82
C GLY A 101 8.41 -23.57 5.03
N ASP A 102 9.31 -24.19 5.78
CA ASP A 102 9.25 -25.63 6.09
C ASP A 102 7.98 -25.97 6.88
N THR A 103 7.66 -25.20 7.93
CA THR A 103 6.41 -25.38 8.71
C THR A 103 5.16 -25.16 7.88
N LEU A 104 5.18 -24.22 6.93
CA LEU A 104 4.07 -24.05 5.98
C LEU A 104 3.94 -25.24 5.04
N GLY A 105 5.06 -25.85 4.63
CA GLY A 105 5.05 -27.10 3.86
C GLY A 105 4.35 -28.22 4.62
N GLU A 106 4.75 -28.45 5.87
CA GLU A 106 4.11 -29.45 6.74
C GLU A 106 2.61 -29.19 6.95
N LEU A 107 2.19 -27.92 7.07
CA LEU A 107 0.78 -27.56 7.16
C LEU A 107 0.02 -27.91 5.87
N VAL A 108 0.60 -27.62 4.71
CA VAL A 108 -0.03 -27.92 3.41
C VAL A 108 -0.18 -29.44 3.25
N GLU A 109 0.86 -30.21 3.57
CA GLU A 109 0.81 -31.68 3.56
C GLU A 109 -0.28 -32.21 4.51
N PHE A 110 -0.37 -31.68 5.73
CA PHE A 110 -1.43 -32.06 6.68
C PHE A 110 -2.83 -31.76 6.13
N VAL A 111 -3.02 -30.62 5.46
CA VAL A 111 -4.31 -30.27 4.86
C VAL A 111 -4.66 -31.21 3.72
N ASP A 112 -3.70 -31.52 2.84
CA ASP A 112 -3.91 -32.45 1.72
C ASP A 112 -4.24 -33.87 2.20
N GLU A 113 -3.61 -34.33 3.29
CA GLU A 113 -3.86 -35.65 3.89
C GLU A 113 -5.21 -35.76 4.60
N HIS A 114 -5.78 -34.63 5.03
CA HIS A 114 -6.97 -34.60 5.88
C HIS A 114 -8.13 -33.75 5.34
N ASP A 115 -8.12 -33.35 4.06
CA ASP A 115 -9.06 -32.40 3.44
C ASP A 115 -10.54 -32.72 3.73
N GLU A 116 -10.98 -33.94 3.46
CA GLU A 116 -12.37 -34.37 3.71
C GLU A 116 -12.74 -34.31 5.20
N ASN A 117 -11.80 -34.64 6.09
CA ASN A 117 -12.03 -34.69 7.53
C ASN A 117 -11.91 -33.32 8.21
N LEU A 118 -11.26 -32.33 7.59
CA LEU A 118 -11.14 -30.98 8.14
C LEU A 118 -12.50 -30.28 8.26
N PHE A 119 -13.43 -30.60 7.35
CA PHE A 119 -14.78 -30.04 7.38
C PHE A 119 -15.72 -30.82 8.31
N ASP A 120 -15.55 -32.13 8.41
CA ASP A 120 -16.48 -32.99 9.14
C ASP A 120 -16.04 -33.32 10.59
N SER A 121 -14.76 -33.15 10.93
CA SER A 121 -14.21 -33.52 12.23
C SER A 121 -13.63 -32.34 13.01
N ASP A 122 -14.25 -32.02 14.16
CA ASP A 122 -13.72 -31.06 15.14
C ASP A 122 -12.34 -31.47 15.67
N TYR A 123 -12.07 -32.77 15.73
CA TYR A 123 -10.78 -33.29 16.20
C TYR A 123 -9.65 -32.89 15.26
N VAL A 124 -9.82 -33.09 13.95
CA VAL A 124 -8.80 -32.76 12.93
C VAL A 124 -8.56 -31.26 12.87
N ARG A 125 -9.62 -30.44 13.00
CA ARG A 125 -9.47 -28.97 13.11
C ARG A 125 -8.67 -28.56 14.35
N THR A 126 -8.95 -29.20 15.49
CA THR A 126 -8.24 -28.89 16.74
C THR A 126 -6.78 -29.30 16.64
N ASP A 127 -6.49 -30.48 16.08
CA ASP A 127 -5.12 -30.96 15.86
C ASP A 127 -4.33 -30.04 14.90
N LEU A 128 -4.97 -29.53 13.84
CA LEU A 128 -4.36 -28.51 12.97
C LEU A 128 -3.97 -27.25 13.74
N VAL A 129 -4.90 -26.71 14.54
CA VAL A 129 -4.66 -25.47 15.30
C VAL A 129 -3.59 -25.69 16.37
N ASP A 130 -3.61 -26.82 17.07
CA ASP A 130 -2.67 -27.14 18.14
C ASP A 130 -1.25 -27.34 17.59
N ARG A 131 -1.10 -28.00 16.44
CA ARG A 131 0.21 -28.22 15.81
C ARG A 131 0.80 -26.97 15.19
N PHE A 132 -0.01 -26.24 14.40
CA PHE A 132 0.52 -25.18 13.53
C PHE A 132 0.20 -23.77 14.02
N GLY A 133 -0.90 -23.57 14.74
CA GLY A 133 -1.43 -22.24 15.05
C GLY A 133 -0.47 -21.37 15.86
N ALA A 134 -0.07 -21.82 17.06
CA ALA A 134 0.83 -21.05 17.91
C ALA A 134 2.22 -20.88 17.28
N LEU A 135 2.75 -21.95 16.67
CA LEU A 135 4.08 -21.96 16.07
C LEU A 135 4.19 -20.96 14.91
N LEU A 136 3.26 -21.03 13.94
CA LEU A 136 3.26 -20.13 12.78
C LEU A 136 3.09 -18.67 13.17
N ASN A 137 2.24 -18.38 14.16
CA ASN A 137 2.05 -17.02 14.67
C ASN A 137 3.36 -16.47 15.28
N HIS A 138 4.06 -17.27 16.09
CA HIS A 138 5.33 -16.86 16.68
C HIS A 138 6.43 -16.69 15.63
N LEU A 139 6.60 -17.64 14.71
CA LEU A 139 7.60 -17.56 13.64
C LEU A 139 7.36 -16.35 12.73
N SER A 140 6.11 -16.09 12.35
CA SER A 140 5.73 -14.93 11.56
C SER A 140 6.04 -13.61 12.29
N SER A 141 5.78 -13.57 13.61
CA SER A 141 6.08 -12.40 14.44
C SER A 141 7.59 -12.16 14.57
N MET A 142 8.35 -13.22 14.83
CA MET A 142 9.83 -13.17 14.89
C MET A 142 10.44 -12.74 13.55
N TYR A 143 9.97 -13.31 12.44
CA TYR A 143 10.40 -12.90 11.11
C TYR A 143 10.09 -11.43 10.83
N GLY A 144 8.89 -10.96 11.19
CA GLY A 144 8.51 -9.55 11.03
C GLY A 144 9.41 -8.61 11.82
N LEU A 145 9.77 -8.97 13.06
CA LEU A 145 10.72 -8.20 13.87
C LEU A 145 12.12 -8.21 13.24
N LEU A 146 12.65 -9.38 12.90
CA LEU A 146 13.97 -9.54 12.28
C LEU A 146 14.06 -8.81 10.93
N LYS A 147 12.99 -8.80 10.14
CA LYS A 147 12.91 -8.04 8.89
C LYS A 147 13.03 -6.54 9.13
N LYS A 148 12.37 -6.00 10.16
CA LYS A 148 12.53 -4.59 10.55
C LYS A 148 13.96 -4.30 11.01
N MET A 149 14.60 -5.25 11.69
CA MET A 149 15.96 -5.10 12.21
C MET A 149 16.98 -5.12 11.10
N ALA A 150 16.85 -6.06 10.17
CA ALA A 150 17.69 -6.20 8.99
C ALA A 150 17.70 -4.94 8.09
N VAL A 151 16.62 -4.17 8.07
CA VAL A 151 16.53 -2.89 7.32
C VAL A 151 17.35 -1.76 7.97
N VAL A 152 17.55 -1.84 9.28
CA VAL A 152 18.34 -0.91 10.09
C VAL A 152 19.79 -1.36 10.21
N ASP A 153 19.99 -2.67 10.28
CA ASP A 153 21.26 -3.37 10.32
C ASP A 153 21.95 -3.31 8.94
N GLN A 154 22.47 -2.14 8.61
CA GLN A 154 23.38 -1.96 7.49
C GLN A 154 24.80 -2.24 7.99
N PRO A 155 25.58 -3.09 7.29
CA PRO A 155 26.99 -3.20 7.58
C PRO A 155 27.63 -1.82 7.41
N PRO A 156 28.60 -1.44 8.26
CA PRO A 156 29.35 -0.21 8.04
C PRO A 156 29.92 -0.27 6.63
N ILE A 157 29.58 0.73 5.80
CA ILE A 157 30.24 0.92 4.51
C ILE A 157 31.69 1.20 4.88
N GLU A 158 32.57 0.21 4.65
CA GLU A 158 34.01 0.43 4.70
C GLU A 158 34.28 1.57 3.70
N ALA A 159 34.56 2.75 4.23
CA ALA A 159 35.03 3.86 3.43
C ALA A 159 36.34 3.39 2.81
N GLU A 160 36.34 3.08 1.51
CA GLU A 160 37.57 2.94 0.76
C GLU A 160 38.37 4.23 0.96
N GLU A 161 39.41 4.16 1.79
CA GLU A 161 40.39 5.22 1.90
C GLU A 161 40.96 5.45 0.49
N PRO A 162 40.93 6.69 -0.03
CA PRO A 162 41.53 6.96 -1.32
C PRO A 162 43.03 6.70 -1.17
N HIS A 163 43.48 5.59 -1.75
CA HIS A 163 44.88 5.22 -1.84
C HIS A 163 45.62 6.34 -2.60
N GLU A 164 46.21 7.28 -1.85
CA GLU A 164 47.09 8.31 -2.38
C GLU A 164 48.25 7.60 -3.09
N ARG A 165 48.23 7.63 -4.42
CA ARG A 165 49.36 7.23 -5.26
C ARG A 165 50.52 8.20 -4.97
N SER A 166 51.54 7.70 -4.28
CA SER A 166 52.90 8.25 -4.34
C SER A 166 53.67 7.63 -5.52
#